data_AF-A0A854A329-F1
#
_entry.id   AF-A0A854A329-F1
#
_cell.length_a   1.000
_cell.length_b   1.000
_cell.length_c   1.000
_cell.angle_alpha   90.00
_cell.angle_beta   90.00
_cell.angle_gamma   90.00
#
_symmetry.space_group_name_H-M   'P 1'
#
loop_
_entity.id
_entity.type
_entity.pdbx_description
1 polymer ?
#
loop_
_entity_poly.entity_id
_entity_poly.type
_entity_poly.pdbx_seq_one_letter_code
_entity_poly.pdbx_strand_id
1 'polypeptide(L)'
;MSSNASSQKFINRNRAPRVQIEYDVELYGAEKTIEIPFVNGVFADLSGSNTEGLPSVADRKFLEIDVDNFDERMSAIAPALKFSVSNELTGEGQLPIQLDIQRMDDFSPGSIARNIEPLRKLLEARNQLSNLLTYMDGKSGAEQLVAQLLEDPALMNSLLQQAKPDASAE
;
A
#
# COMPACT_ATOMS: atom_id res chain seq x y z
N MET A 1 -21.30 -16.41 -16.82
CA MET A 1 -21.95 -16.50 -15.50
C MET A 1 -21.40 -15.39 -14.62
N SER A 2 -22.09 -14.25 -14.55
CA SER A 2 -22.14 -13.38 -13.36
C SER A 2 -23.22 -12.34 -13.65
N SER A 3 -24.45 -12.71 -13.30
CA SER A 3 -25.60 -11.81 -13.32
C SER A 3 -25.48 -10.87 -12.14
N ASN A 4 -25.03 -9.63 -12.37
CA ASN A 4 -25.33 -8.52 -11.47
C ASN A 4 -26.84 -8.30 -11.52
N ALA A 5 -27.55 -9.03 -10.65
CA ALA A 5 -28.97 -8.87 -10.43
C ALA A 5 -29.18 -7.48 -9.82
N SER A 6 -29.39 -6.52 -10.71
CA SER A 6 -29.83 -5.16 -10.38
C SER A 6 -30.98 -5.27 -9.37
N SER A 7 -30.72 -4.78 -8.17
CA SER A 7 -31.65 -4.63 -7.06
C SER A 7 -32.88 -3.79 -7.43
N GLN A 8 -32.87 -3.11 -8.58
CA GLN A 8 -34.03 -2.41 -9.15
C GLN A 8 -35.11 -3.36 -9.70
N LYS A 9 -34.79 -4.62 -10.06
CA LYS A 9 -35.81 -5.57 -10.55
C LYS A 9 -36.63 -6.25 -9.45
N PHE A 10 -36.20 -6.17 -8.18
CA PHE A 10 -36.88 -6.86 -7.07
C PHE A 10 -38.11 -6.09 -6.53
N ILE A 11 -38.23 -4.79 -6.81
CA ILE A 11 -39.32 -3.94 -6.28
C ILE A 11 -40.63 -4.04 -7.11
N ASN A 12 -40.62 -4.75 -8.24
CA ASN A 12 -41.76 -4.79 -9.18
C ASN A 12 -42.90 -5.78 -8.83
N ARG A 13 -42.90 -6.42 -7.65
CA ARG A 13 -43.85 -7.51 -7.36
C ARG A 13 -44.99 -7.23 -6.40
N ASN A 14 -45.22 -5.98 -5.98
CA ASN A 14 -46.41 -5.70 -5.16
C ASN A 14 -47.18 -4.39 -5.40
N ARG A 15 -46.73 -3.48 -6.28
CA ARG A 15 -47.58 -2.39 -6.83
C ARG A 15 -47.06 -1.96 -8.19
N ALA A 16 -47.88 -2.05 -9.23
CA ALA A 16 -47.52 -1.54 -10.56
C ALA A 16 -47.37 0.00 -10.48
N PRO A 17 -46.18 0.57 -10.77
CA PRO A 17 -46.01 2.02 -10.85
C PRO A 17 -46.94 2.56 -11.95
N ARG A 18 -47.83 3.50 -11.63
CA ARG A 18 -48.85 3.94 -12.59
C ARG A 18 -48.36 4.92 -13.65
N VAL A 19 -47.12 5.37 -13.60
CA VAL A 19 -46.45 6.02 -14.72
C VAL A 19 -44.95 5.82 -14.53
N GLN A 20 -44.27 5.19 -15.48
CA GLN A 20 -42.83 5.37 -15.65
C GLN A 20 -42.69 6.42 -16.75
N ILE A 21 -42.28 7.63 -16.39
CA ILE A 21 -41.96 8.68 -17.37
C ILE A 21 -40.51 8.44 -17.75
N GLU A 22 -40.29 7.72 -18.83
CA GLU A 22 -38.99 7.68 -19.49
C GLU A 22 -38.93 8.85 -20.48
N TYR A 23 -37.84 9.62 -20.43
CA TYR A 23 -37.60 10.70 -21.38
C TYR A 23 -36.95 10.08 -22.61
N ASP A 24 -37.77 9.56 -23.53
CA ASP A 24 -37.29 9.09 -24.82
C ASP A 24 -37.01 10.32 -25.70
N VAL A 25 -35.72 10.62 -25.89
CA VAL A 25 -35.30 11.77 -26.70
C VAL A 25 -35.38 11.35 -28.15
N GLU A 26 -36.50 11.64 -28.81
CA GLU A 26 -36.59 11.55 -30.27
C GLU A 26 -35.64 12.58 -30.88
N LEU A 27 -34.42 12.14 -31.20
CA LEU A 27 -33.47 12.90 -31.99
C LEU A 27 -34.02 12.90 -33.43
N TYR A 28 -34.81 13.92 -33.78
CA TYR A 28 -35.41 14.18 -35.11
C TYR A 28 -34.34 14.32 -36.21
N GLY A 29 -33.63 13.24 -36.55
CA GLY A 29 -32.54 13.25 -37.52
C GLY A 29 -31.33 14.10 -37.12
N ALA A 30 -31.25 14.56 -35.87
CA ALA A 30 -30.09 15.29 -35.37
C ALA A 30 -28.92 14.32 -35.24
N GLU A 31 -27.88 14.51 -36.06
CA GLU A 31 -26.63 13.78 -35.94
C GLU A 31 -26.09 13.94 -34.52
N LYS A 32 -26.05 12.85 -33.76
CA LYS A 32 -25.32 12.80 -32.50
C LYS A 32 -23.86 13.01 -32.84
N THR A 33 -23.31 14.18 -32.56
CA THR A 33 -21.88 14.46 -32.65
C THR A 33 -21.19 13.53 -31.65
N ILE A 34 -20.67 12.40 -32.13
CA ILE A 34 -19.84 11.49 -31.35
C ILE A 34 -18.46 12.13 -31.31
N GLU A 35 -18.17 12.88 -30.26
CA GLU A 35 -16.83 13.37 -30.01
C GLU A 35 -15.94 12.18 -29.63
N ILE A 36 -14.81 12.04 -30.33
CA ILE A 36 -13.80 11.04 -29.97
C ILE A 36 -13.23 11.46 -28.60
N PRO A 37 -13.13 10.54 -27.62
CA PRO A 37 -12.56 10.88 -26.33
C PRO A 37 -11.12 11.38 -26.50
N PHE A 38 -10.78 12.45 -25.79
CA PHE A 38 -9.43 12.99 -25.78
C PHE A 38 -8.50 12.07 -24.97
N VAL A 39 -7.80 11.17 -25.68
CA VAL A 39 -6.84 10.24 -25.07
C VAL A 39 -5.43 10.83 -25.15
N ASN A 40 -4.73 10.86 -24.00
CA ASN A 40 -3.35 11.31 -23.92
C ASN A 40 -2.41 10.10 -23.82
N GLY A 41 -1.47 9.99 -24.75
CA GLY A 41 -0.39 9.00 -24.67
C GLY A 41 0.79 9.55 -23.89
N VAL A 42 1.14 8.90 -22.78
CA VAL A 42 2.34 9.23 -22.00
C VAL A 42 3.43 8.21 -22.31
N PHE A 43 4.61 8.70 -22.73
CA PHE A 43 5.81 7.88 -22.95
C PHE A 43 6.78 8.16 -21.82
N ALA A 44 7.02 7.15 -20.98
CA ALA A 44 7.93 7.25 -19.85
C ALA A 44 8.60 5.91 -19.57
N ASP A 45 9.78 5.96 -18.96
CA ASP A 45 10.37 4.79 -18.32
C ASP A 45 9.75 4.63 -16.92
N LEU A 46 8.93 3.59 -16.77
CA LEU A 46 8.16 3.33 -15.55
C LEU A 46 8.68 2.13 -14.76
N SER A 47 9.59 1.33 -15.32
CA SER A 47 10.04 0.09 -14.67
C SER A 47 11.30 0.30 -13.80
N GLY A 48 11.97 1.45 -13.95
CA GLY A 48 13.10 1.83 -13.11
C GLY A 48 14.27 0.88 -13.29
N SER A 49 14.75 0.27 -12.20
CA SER A 49 15.80 -0.74 -12.23
C SER A 49 15.33 -2.12 -12.71
N ASN A 50 14.02 -2.33 -12.90
CA ASN A 50 13.47 -3.56 -13.46
C ASN A 50 13.44 -3.48 -14.99
N THR A 51 14.54 -3.84 -15.65
CA THR A 51 14.67 -3.75 -17.12
C THR A 51 14.83 -5.11 -17.80
N GLU A 52 14.72 -6.20 -17.02
CA GLU A 52 14.90 -7.55 -17.54
C GLU A 52 13.68 -7.99 -18.36
N GLY A 53 13.92 -8.48 -19.58
CA GLY A 53 12.87 -9.08 -20.42
C GLY A 53 11.89 -8.09 -21.07
N LEU A 54 12.18 -6.78 -21.08
CA LEU A 54 11.32 -5.81 -21.73
C LEU A 54 11.31 -6.01 -23.27
N PRO A 55 10.14 -6.09 -23.91
CA PRO A 55 10.04 -6.16 -25.37
C PRO A 55 10.71 -4.97 -26.06
N SER A 56 11.03 -5.13 -27.35
CA SER A 56 11.49 -4.03 -28.19
C SER A 56 10.44 -2.92 -28.22
N VAL A 57 10.85 -1.66 -28.42
CA VAL A 57 9.92 -0.51 -28.40
C VAL A 57 8.78 -0.68 -29.42
N ALA A 58 9.04 -1.33 -30.56
CA ALA A 58 8.04 -1.58 -31.59
C ALA A 58 6.96 -2.60 -31.17
N ASP A 59 7.30 -3.51 -30.25
CA ASP A 59 6.38 -4.56 -29.77
C ASP A 59 5.61 -4.15 -28.51
N ARG A 60 5.95 -3.00 -27.91
CA ARG A 60 5.29 -2.48 -26.70
C ARG A 60 3.91 -1.95 -27.04
N LYS A 61 2.89 -2.41 -26.31
CA LYS A 61 1.51 -1.95 -26.44
C LYS A 61 1.23 -0.82 -25.46
N PHE A 62 0.37 0.12 -25.86
CA PHE A 62 -0.21 1.07 -24.92
C PHE A 62 -1.12 0.34 -23.94
N LEU A 63 -0.98 0.69 -22.68
CA LEU A 63 -1.85 0.23 -21.61
C LEU A 63 -2.72 1.40 -21.18
N GLU A 64 -4.01 1.14 -21.02
CA GLU A 64 -4.93 2.08 -20.44
C GLU A 64 -4.72 2.13 -18.92
N ILE A 65 -4.60 3.35 -18.40
CA ILE A 65 -4.45 3.66 -16.99
C ILE A 65 -5.58 4.60 -16.60
N ASP A 66 -6.34 4.19 -15.58
CA ASP A 66 -7.42 4.96 -14.98
C ASP A 66 -7.33 4.86 -13.44
N VAL A 67 -8.11 5.67 -12.72
CA VAL A 67 -8.14 5.70 -11.25
C VAL A 67 -8.48 4.35 -10.63
N ASP A 68 -9.26 3.53 -11.33
CA ASP A 68 -9.70 2.23 -10.84
C ASP A 68 -8.66 1.11 -11.03
N ASN A 69 -7.72 1.26 -11.98
CA ASN A 69 -6.76 0.20 -12.35
C ASN A 69 -5.29 0.57 -12.12
N PHE A 70 -5.02 1.75 -11.57
CA PHE A 70 -3.67 2.29 -11.43
C PHE A 70 -2.74 1.35 -10.66
N ASP A 71 -3.16 0.86 -9.50
CA ASP A 71 -2.35 -0.04 -8.67
C ASP A 71 -2.16 -1.41 -9.33
N GLU A 72 -3.15 -1.93 -10.06
CA GLU A 72 -3.01 -3.17 -10.82
C GLU A 72 -1.96 -3.01 -11.92
N ARG A 73 -2.00 -1.89 -12.66
CA ARG A 73 -1.02 -1.57 -13.70
C ARG A 73 0.37 -1.38 -13.11
N MET A 74 0.50 -0.68 -11.99
CA MET A 74 1.76 -0.47 -11.29
C MET A 74 2.34 -1.80 -10.83
N SER A 75 1.54 -2.66 -10.19
CA SER A 75 1.98 -3.99 -9.77
C SER A 75 2.39 -4.88 -10.94
N ALA A 76 1.77 -4.75 -12.11
CA ALA A 76 2.13 -5.51 -13.31
C ALA A 76 3.47 -5.04 -13.93
N ILE A 77 3.77 -3.74 -13.83
CA ILE A 77 5.07 -3.18 -14.24
C ILE A 77 6.17 -3.58 -13.24
N ALA A 78 5.81 -3.71 -11.95
CA ALA A 78 6.71 -3.97 -10.83
C ALA A 78 7.96 -3.08 -10.87
N PRO A 79 7.81 -1.74 -10.72
CA PRO A 79 8.94 -0.84 -10.67
C PRO A 79 9.89 -1.22 -9.53
N ALA A 80 11.15 -1.45 -9.85
CA ALA A 80 12.19 -1.69 -8.85
C ALA A 80 13.10 -0.48 -8.73
N LEU A 81 13.47 -0.12 -7.50
CA LEU A 81 14.40 0.97 -7.22
C LEU A 81 15.63 0.38 -6.53
N LYS A 82 16.81 0.52 -7.15
CA LYS A 82 18.09 0.07 -6.59
C LYS A 82 19.08 1.21 -6.59
N PHE A 83 19.44 1.70 -5.41
CA PHE A 83 20.41 2.79 -5.24
C PHE A 83 21.02 2.77 -3.83
N SER A 84 22.16 3.43 -3.66
CA SER A 84 22.82 3.55 -2.35
C SER A 84 22.64 4.96 -1.80
N VAL A 85 22.36 5.06 -0.50
CA VAL A 85 22.19 6.33 0.21
C VAL A 85 23.14 6.42 1.41
N SER A 86 23.47 7.63 1.85
CA SER A 86 24.27 7.83 3.05
C SER A 86 23.60 7.19 4.27
N ASN A 87 24.38 6.45 5.07
CA ASN A 87 23.85 5.73 6.23
C ASN A 87 23.81 6.62 7.48
N GLU A 88 22.63 7.22 7.74
CA GLU A 88 22.38 8.03 8.93
C GLU A 88 22.09 7.21 10.20
N LEU A 89 21.98 5.87 10.12
CA LEU A 89 21.71 5.02 11.29
C LEU A 89 22.95 4.78 12.13
N THR A 90 24.09 4.55 11.48
CA THR A 90 25.39 4.37 12.15
C THR A 90 26.31 5.58 11.98
N GLY A 91 25.96 6.52 11.09
CA GLY A 91 26.76 7.70 10.78
C GLY A 91 27.97 7.40 9.89
N GLU A 92 28.12 6.18 9.40
CA GLU A 92 29.26 5.73 8.61
C GLU A 92 28.81 4.89 7.41
N GLY A 93 29.40 5.16 6.24
CA GLY A 93 29.24 4.38 5.02
C GLY A 93 28.00 4.70 4.20
N GLN A 94 27.70 3.78 3.27
CA GLN A 94 26.55 3.83 2.37
C GLN A 94 25.63 2.65 2.67
N LEU A 95 24.33 2.89 2.70
CA LEU A 95 23.29 1.89 2.86
C LEU A 95 22.70 1.56 1.48
N PRO A 96 22.88 0.33 0.97
CA PRO A 96 22.22 -0.08 -0.27
C PRO A 96 20.73 -0.27 -0.01
N ILE A 97 19.90 0.35 -0.85
CA ILE A 97 18.45 0.29 -0.80
C ILE A 97 17.95 -0.43 -2.06
N GLN A 98 17.11 -1.43 -1.82
CA GLN A 98 16.30 -2.08 -2.84
C GLN A 98 14.84 -1.99 -2.42
N LEU A 99 14.00 -1.40 -3.27
CA LEU A 99 12.57 -1.28 -3.05
C LEU A 99 11.84 -1.85 -4.26
N ASP A 100 10.87 -2.71 -3.99
CA ASP A 100 9.94 -3.20 -4.99
C ASP A 100 8.60 -2.50 -4.76
N ILE A 101 8.12 -1.77 -5.75
CA ILE A 101 6.90 -0.96 -5.68
C ILE A 101 5.76 -1.72 -6.34
N GLN A 102 4.64 -1.87 -5.64
CA GLN A 102 3.44 -2.54 -6.17
C GLN A 102 2.24 -1.61 -6.27
N ARG A 103 2.12 -0.65 -5.34
CA ARG A 103 0.99 0.29 -5.26
C ARG A 103 1.47 1.69 -4.91
N MET A 104 0.62 2.70 -5.09
CA MET A 104 0.98 4.08 -4.76
C MET A 104 1.35 4.28 -3.28
N ASP A 105 0.67 3.60 -2.36
CA ASP A 105 0.95 3.67 -0.92
C ASP A 105 2.34 3.18 -0.52
N ASP A 106 3.04 2.44 -1.39
CA ASP A 106 4.41 1.96 -1.12
C ASP A 106 5.42 3.11 -1.12
N PHE A 107 5.09 4.25 -1.74
CA PHE A 107 5.89 5.47 -1.66
C PHE A 107 5.77 6.21 -0.33
N SER A 108 4.85 5.80 0.55
CA SER A 108 4.74 6.40 1.87
C SER A 108 5.97 6.05 2.74
N PRO A 109 6.45 6.98 3.59
CA PRO A 109 7.62 6.71 4.44
C PRO A 109 7.47 5.49 5.34
N GLY A 110 6.24 5.21 5.79
CA GLY A 110 5.93 4.04 6.62
C GLY A 110 6.05 2.72 5.85
N SER A 111 5.67 2.68 4.57
CA SER A 111 5.86 1.50 3.72
C SER A 111 7.34 1.32 3.35
N ILE A 112 8.03 2.40 2.99
CA ILE A 112 9.47 2.37 2.72
C ILE A 112 10.27 1.85 3.92
N ALA A 113 9.98 2.37 5.13
CA ALA A 113 10.65 1.92 6.34
C ALA A 113 10.40 0.44 6.68
N ARG A 114 9.24 -0.12 6.28
CA ARG A 114 8.93 -1.55 6.46
C ARG A 114 9.71 -2.44 5.49
N ASN A 115 10.02 -1.96 4.29
CA ASN A 115 10.75 -2.72 3.27
C ASN A 115 12.27 -2.76 3.53
N ILE A 116 12.80 -1.81 4.29
CA ILE A 116 14.22 -1.71 4.61
C ILE A 116 14.48 -2.36 5.98
N GLU A 117 15.13 -3.53 5.99
CA GLU A 117 15.27 -4.38 7.19
C GLU A 117 15.80 -3.65 8.45
N PRO A 118 16.87 -2.83 8.40
CA PRO A 118 17.29 -2.04 9.56
C PRO A 118 16.22 -1.06 10.09
N LEU A 119 15.49 -0.41 9.19
CA LEU A 119 14.43 0.55 9.56
C LEU A 119 13.19 -0.17 10.09
N ARG A 120 12.87 -1.34 9.56
CA ARG A 120 11.75 -2.17 10.00
C ARG A 120 11.86 -2.51 11.48
N LYS A 121 13.05 -2.91 11.95
CA LYS A 121 13.32 -3.20 13.37
C LYS A 121 13.10 -1.98 14.26
N LEU A 122 13.55 -0.80 13.82
CA LEU A 122 13.34 0.45 14.56
C LEU A 122 11.86 0.85 14.59
N LEU A 123 11.15 0.64 13.49
CA LEU A 123 9.70 0.88 13.40
C LEU A 123 8.92 -0.07 14.32
N GLU A 124 9.30 -1.35 14.38
CA GLU A 124 8.71 -2.34 15.28
C GLU A 124 8.97 -1.98 16.75
N ALA A 125 10.20 -1.62 17.11
CA ALA A 125 10.53 -1.17 18.46
C ALA A 125 9.73 0.08 18.84
N ARG A 126 9.60 1.04 17.92
CA ARG A 126 8.75 2.24 18.14
C ARG A 126 7.30 1.87 18.38
N ASN A 127 6.74 0.94 17.60
CA ASN A 127 5.36 0.48 17.78
C ASN A 127 5.17 -0.23 19.12
N GLN A 128 6.12 -1.08 19.53
CA GLN A 128 6.10 -1.74 20.84
C GLN A 128 6.13 -0.71 21.98
N LEU A 129 6.98 0.31 21.89
CA LEU A 129 7.06 1.39 22.87
C LEU A 129 5.79 2.23 22.91
N SER A 130 5.20 2.54 21.75
CA SER A 130 3.92 3.27 21.66
C SER A 130 2.77 2.47 22.28
N ASN A 131 2.73 1.16 22.04
CA ASN A 131 1.75 0.27 22.63
C ASN A 131 1.95 0.20 24.15
N LEU A 132 3.19 0.07 24.61
CA LEU A 132 3.52 0.07 26.03
C LEU A 132 3.04 1.37 26.71
N LEU A 133 3.31 2.53 26.11
CA LEU A 133 2.84 3.82 26.61
C LEU A 133 1.31 3.84 26.76
N THR A 134 0.60 3.34 25.76
CA THR A 134 -0.87 3.25 25.79
C THR A 134 -1.37 2.31 26.89
N TYR A 135 -0.66 1.21 27.18
CA TYR A 135 -1.01 0.29 28.26
C TYR A 135 -0.68 0.81 29.66
N MET A 136 0.32 1.68 29.76
CA MET A 136 0.74 2.32 31.01
C MET A 136 -0.14 3.52 31.36
N ASP A 137 -0.72 4.18 30.36
CA ASP A 137 -1.65 5.30 30.55
C ASP A 137 -2.82 4.88 31.45
N GLY A 138 -2.91 5.52 32.63
CA GLY A 138 -3.91 5.23 33.66
C GLY A 138 -3.61 4.05 34.59
N LYS A 139 -2.44 3.39 34.49
CA LYS A 139 -2.03 2.27 35.36
C LYS A 139 -0.76 2.59 36.15
N SER A 140 -0.90 3.34 37.24
CA SER A 140 0.20 3.73 38.13
C SER A 140 1.05 2.56 38.67
N GLY A 141 0.45 1.39 38.90
CA GLY A 141 1.19 0.19 39.32
C GLY A 141 2.13 -0.36 38.25
N ALA A 142 1.77 -0.24 36.96
CA ALA A 142 2.65 -0.65 35.86
C ALA A 142 3.83 0.31 35.71
N GLU A 143 3.62 1.61 35.90
CA GLU A 143 4.68 2.62 35.89
C GLU A 143 5.73 2.38 37.00
N GLN A 144 5.28 2.08 38.20
CA GLN A 144 6.17 1.76 39.33
C GLN A 144 7.01 0.51 39.08
N LEU A 145 6.41 -0.52 38.46
CA LEU A 145 7.10 -1.77 38.18
C LEU A 145 8.15 -1.61 37.07
N VAL A 146 7.86 -0.78 36.05
CA VAL A 146 8.85 -0.42 35.02
C VAL A 146 9.98 0.41 35.62
N ALA A 147 9.68 1.35 36.53
CA ALA A 147 10.71 2.12 37.23
C ALA A 147 11.65 1.22 38.06
N GLN A 148 11.10 0.27 38.81
CA GLN A 148 11.88 -0.72 39.56
C GLN A 148 12.74 -1.60 38.64
N LEU A 149 12.21 -2.00 37.47
CA LEU A 149 12.96 -2.78 36.50
C LEU A 149 14.16 -2.01 35.91
N LEU A 150 14.00 -0.71 35.69
CA LEU A 150 15.08 0.16 35.21
C LEU A 150 16.15 0.42 36.28
N GLU A 151 15.79 0.38 37.57
CA GLU A 151 16.71 0.54 38.69
C GLU A 151 17.55 -0.71 38.99
N ASP A 152 17.07 -1.91 38.63
CA ASP A 152 17.76 -3.19 38.88
C ASP A 152 18.34 -3.81 37.58
N PRO A 153 19.66 -3.66 37.34
CA PRO A 153 20.32 -4.22 36.17
C PRO A 153 20.31 -5.76 36.14
N ALA A 154 20.21 -6.44 37.29
CA ALA A 154 20.21 -7.89 37.36
C ALA A 154 18.87 -8.47 36.89
N LEU A 155 17.75 -7.85 37.32
CA LEU A 155 16.41 -8.20 36.84
C LEU A 155 16.27 -7.94 35.34
N MET A 156 16.75 -6.79 34.86
CA MET A 156 16.75 -6.48 33.42
C MET A 156 17.52 -7.54 32.60
N ASN A 157 18.71 -7.93 33.05
CA ASN A 157 19.50 -8.96 32.37
C ASN A 157 18.81 -10.34 32.38
N SER A 158 18.11 -10.69 33.47
CA SER A 158 17.35 -11.94 33.53
C SER A 158 16.18 -11.97 32.54
N LEU A 159 15.47 -10.85 32.37
CA LEU A 159 14.39 -10.73 31.40
C LEU A 159 14.91 -10.70 29.97
N LEU A 160 16.04 -10.03 29.70
CA LEU A 160 16.68 -10.04 28.37
C LEU A 160 17.13 -11.44 27.94
N GLN A 161 17.52 -12.30 28.88
CA GLN A 161 17.84 -13.70 28.61
C GLN A 161 16.59 -14.53 28.31
N GLN A 162 15.47 -14.24 28.96
CA GLN A 162 14.19 -14.93 28.71
C GLN A 162 13.44 -14.40 27.47
N ALA A 163 13.65 -13.14 27.10
CA ALA A 163 12.93 -12.45 26.03
C ALA A 163 13.62 -12.55 24.66
N LYS A 164 14.83 -13.12 24.56
CA LYS A 164 15.37 -13.54 23.26
C LYS A 164 14.45 -14.65 22.72
N PRO A 165 13.68 -14.40 21.65
CA PRO A 165 12.93 -15.46 21.01
C PRO A 165 13.93 -16.46 20.43
N ASP A 166 13.57 -17.74 20.46
CA ASP A 166 14.30 -18.81 19.79
C ASP A 166 14.68 -18.39 18.37
N ALA A 167 15.98 -18.13 18.15
CA ALA A 167 16.60 -18.06 16.83
C ALA A 167 16.80 -19.48 16.25
N SER A 168 15.85 -20.37 16.55
CA SER A 168 15.84 -21.79 16.23
C SER A 168 14.39 -22.27 16.05
N ALA A 169 13.67 -21.60 15.16
CA ALA A 169 12.55 -22.19 14.44
C ALA A 169 12.76 -21.79 12.96
N GLU A 170 12.94 -22.82 12.13
CA GLU A 170 13.28 -22.87 10.70
C GLU A 170 12.75 -21.75 9.79
#